data_AF-A6LMS7-F1
#
_entry.id   AF-A6LMS7-F1
#
_cell.length_a   1.000
_cell.length_b   1.000
_cell.length_c   1.000
_cell.angle_alpha   90.00
_cell.angle_beta   90.00
_cell.angle_gamma   90.00
#
_symmetry.space_group_name_H-M   'P 1'
#
loop_
_entity.id
_entity.type
_entity.pdbx_description
1 polymer ?
#
loop_
_entity_poly.entity_id
_entity_poly.type
_entity_poly.pdbx_seq_one_letter_code
_entity_poly.pdbx_strand_id
1 'polypeptide(L)'
;MRNIVENHVEELLEILKYDKSQWQTVWDDLKNRFKVLKKLEEKFGKPDFENLERRKLDKFLNDFRVLANNKDSVATKIREHSNEFELQKEDFIVFLGFYPKEIDWIVMERKDTSIIFENIYSLWLKNKIDKISDAVFQSVVHFKNGEKEGNFYDKDEIFEEILMELNSVDDESYMRKACEILYDKIPYYNWVGFYMINDEGLLELYDFVGEPTEHVKIKIGEGICGQAANLKRTFIVQDVSKETNYLSCSPKVKSEIVVPIFNNSEVIGELDIDSHYISPFDLRDDQFLKKICIRVSEIWKNKY
;
A
#
# COMPACT_ATOMS: atom_id res chain seq x y z
N MET A 1 -28.14 -1.80 -0.51
CA MET A 1 -26.71 -2.09 -0.78
C MET A 1 -26.07 -2.57 0.51
N ARG A 2 -25.38 -3.72 0.48
CA ARG A 2 -24.59 -4.20 1.63
C ARG A 2 -23.41 -3.25 1.84
N ASN A 3 -23.10 -2.94 3.09
CA ASN A 3 -21.96 -2.10 3.44
C ASN A 3 -20.67 -2.95 3.30
N ILE A 4 -19.69 -2.48 2.53
CA ILE A 4 -18.42 -3.21 2.31
C ILE A 4 -17.60 -3.28 3.61
N VAL A 5 -17.71 -2.24 4.44
CA VAL A 5 -16.97 -2.12 5.71
C VAL A 5 -17.92 -2.24 6.89
N GLU A 6 -17.70 -3.23 7.74
CA GLU A 6 -18.43 -3.47 8.98
C GLU A 6 -17.51 -3.14 10.17
N ASN A 7 -17.91 -2.19 11.03
CA ASN A 7 -17.12 -1.78 12.20
C ASN A 7 -17.70 -2.39 13.47
N HIS A 8 -16.94 -3.29 14.09
CA HIS A 8 -17.32 -4.00 15.31
C HIS A 8 -16.33 -3.79 16.46
N VAL A 9 -15.42 -2.81 16.38
CA VAL A 9 -14.40 -2.58 17.43
C VAL A 9 -15.04 -2.35 18.80
N GLU A 10 -16.04 -1.47 18.89
CA GLU A 10 -16.74 -1.21 20.17
C GLU A 10 -17.56 -2.41 20.65
N GLU A 11 -18.20 -3.15 19.73
CA GLU A 11 -18.98 -4.35 20.04
C GLU A 11 -18.07 -5.46 20.62
N LEU A 12 -16.86 -5.60 20.10
CA LEU A 12 -15.87 -6.54 20.61
C LEU A 12 -15.24 -6.11 21.94
N LEU A 13 -15.23 -4.81 22.22
CA LEU A 13 -14.74 -4.24 23.49
C LEU A 13 -15.83 -4.17 24.57
N GLU A 14 -17.03 -4.71 24.34
CA GLU A 14 -18.05 -4.84 25.38
C GLU A 14 -17.60 -5.64 26.60
N ILE A 15 -16.54 -6.46 26.47
CA ILE A 15 -15.85 -7.10 27.59
C ILE A 15 -15.50 -6.09 28.71
N LEU A 16 -15.21 -4.83 28.37
CA LEU A 16 -14.87 -3.78 29.33
C LEU A 16 -16.04 -3.38 30.24
N LYS A 17 -17.28 -3.73 29.89
CA LYS A 17 -18.47 -3.51 30.74
C LYS A 17 -18.55 -4.47 31.93
N TYR A 18 -17.76 -5.54 31.91
CA TYR A 18 -17.80 -6.63 32.90
C TYR A 18 -16.50 -6.71 33.68
N ASP A 19 -16.51 -7.36 34.84
CA ASP A 19 -15.29 -7.63 35.60
C ASP A 19 -14.30 -8.48 34.80
N LYS A 20 -12.99 -8.29 35.05
CA LYS A 20 -11.93 -8.95 34.27
C LYS A 20 -12.02 -10.48 34.31
N SER A 21 -12.49 -11.04 35.43
CA SER A 21 -12.74 -12.49 35.57
C SER A 21 -13.82 -13.03 34.64
N GLN A 22 -14.68 -12.17 34.09
CA GLN A 22 -15.77 -12.54 33.20
C GLN A 22 -15.43 -12.34 31.72
N TRP A 23 -14.29 -11.71 31.39
CA TRP A 23 -13.95 -11.36 30.01
C TRP A 23 -13.90 -12.56 29.08
N GLN A 24 -13.35 -13.69 29.53
CA GLN A 24 -13.32 -14.91 28.71
C GLN A 24 -14.74 -15.42 28.41
N THR A 25 -15.65 -15.39 29.38
CA THR A 25 -17.05 -15.79 29.17
C THR A 25 -17.76 -14.88 28.17
N VAL A 26 -17.62 -13.56 28.34
CA VAL A 26 -18.21 -12.58 27.40
C VAL A 26 -17.61 -12.73 26.00
N TRP A 27 -16.31 -13.00 25.89
CA TRP A 27 -15.64 -13.25 24.63
C TRP A 27 -16.16 -14.53 23.94
N ASP A 28 -16.40 -15.60 24.70
CA ASP A 28 -16.99 -16.83 24.15
C ASP A 28 -18.42 -16.59 23.61
N ASP A 29 -19.21 -15.70 24.23
CA ASP A 29 -20.51 -15.25 23.71
C ASP A 29 -20.36 -14.42 22.42
N LEU A 30 -19.43 -13.46 22.40
CA LEU A 30 -19.11 -12.67 21.21
C LEU A 30 -18.66 -13.56 20.05
N LYS A 31 -17.90 -14.62 20.30
CA LYS A 31 -17.47 -15.59 19.29
C LYS A 31 -18.64 -16.33 18.63
N ASN A 32 -19.71 -16.60 19.37
CA ASN A 32 -20.92 -17.20 18.81
C ASN A 32 -21.64 -16.23 17.87
N ARG A 33 -21.61 -14.92 18.19
CA ARG A 33 -22.16 -13.85 17.34
C ARG A 33 -21.29 -13.57 16.12
N PHE A 34 -19.97 -13.46 16.31
CA PHE A 34 -18.98 -13.13 15.29
C PHE A 34 -18.13 -14.34 14.94
N LYS A 35 -18.57 -15.12 13.95
CA LYS A 35 -17.86 -16.32 13.47
C LYS A 35 -16.40 -16.07 13.06
N VAL A 36 -16.04 -14.81 12.75
CA VAL A 36 -14.67 -14.36 12.46
C VAL A 36 -13.72 -14.64 13.63
N LEU A 37 -14.19 -14.48 14.89
CA LEU A 37 -13.38 -14.70 16.09
C LEU A 37 -12.99 -16.16 16.27
N LYS A 38 -13.88 -17.09 15.88
CA LYS A 38 -13.58 -18.53 15.95
C LYS A 38 -12.35 -18.88 15.11
N LYS A 39 -12.26 -18.34 13.89
CA LYS A 39 -11.11 -18.55 13.01
C LYS A 39 -9.85 -17.87 13.53
N LEU A 40 -9.96 -16.70 14.15
CA LEU A 40 -8.83 -16.05 14.81
C LEU A 40 -8.29 -16.90 15.97
N GLU A 41 -9.18 -17.48 16.79
CA GLU A 41 -8.76 -18.39 17.87
C GLU A 41 -8.13 -19.69 17.34
N GLU A 42 -8.69 -20.27 16.28
CA GLU A 42 -8.12 -21.46 15.62
C GLU A 42 -6.70 -21.19 15.11
N LYS A 43 -6.41 -19.97 14.63
CA LYS A 43 -5.10 -19.60 14.09
C LYS A 43 -4.11 -19.10 15.14
N PHE A 44 -4.55 -18.23 16.05
CA PHE A 44 -3.67 -17.49 16.96
C PHE A 44 -3.82 -17.88 18.44
N GLY A 45 -4.70 -18.85 18.74
CA GLY A 45 -5.07 -19.22 20.09
C GLY A 45 -5.99 -18.18 20.73
N LYS A 46 -6.61 -18.54 21.86
CA LYS A 46 -7.51 -17.65 22.62
C LYS A 46 -6.78 -16.37 23.07
N PRO A 47 -7.48 -15.23 23.16
CA PRO A 47 -6.96 -14.06 23.84
C PRO A 47 -6.50 -14.37 25.27
N ASP A 48 -5.30 -13.95 25.62
CA ASP A 48 -4.79 -14.01 26.98
C ASP A 48 -5.30 -12.80 27.78
N PHE A 49 -6.54 -12.89 28.23
CA PHE A 49 -7.16 -11.84 29.02
C PHE A 49 -6.53 -11.69 30.40
N GLU A 50 -5.87 -12.72 30.95
CA GLU A 50 -5.22 -12.64 32.26
C GLU A 50 -4.07 -11.63 32.23
N ASN A 51 -3.25 -11.66 31.18
CA ASN A 51 -2.12 -10.74 31.02
C ASN A 51 -2.49 -9.39 30.38
N LEU A 52 -3.73 -9.23 29.89
CA LEU A 52 -4.18 -8.00 29.26
C LEU A 52 -4.66 -6.96 30.29
N GLU A 53 -4.02 -5.79 30.34
CA GLU A 53 -4.41 -4.72 31.27
C GLU A 53 -5.71 -4.01 30.83
N ARG A 54 -6.67 -3.87 31.75
CA ARG A 54 -7.89 -3.06 31.54
C ARG A 54 -7.56 -1.64 31.13
N ARG A 55 -6.65 -0.98 31.85
CA ARG A 55 -6.23 0.39 31.54
C ARG A 55 -5.71 0.53 30.10
N LYS A 56 -5.03 -0.49 29.56
CA LYS A 56 -4.54 -0.51 28.18
C LYS A 56 -5.70 -0.54 27.18
N LEU A 57 -6.70 -1.39 27.43
CA LEU A 57 -7.89 -1.47 26.58
C LEU A 57 -8.81 -0.26 26.70
N ASP A 58 -8.95 0.34 27.89
CA ASP A 58 -9.68 1.60 28.07
C ASP A 58 -9.01 2.74 27.29
N LYS A 59 -7.67 2.80 27.33
CA LYS A 59 -6.90 3.76 26.51
C LYS A 59 -7.13 3.52 25.02
N PHE A 60 -7.01 2.27 24.55
CA PHE A 60 -7.29 1.92 23.15
C PHE A 60 -8.69 2.35 22.73
N LEU A 61 -9.72 2.02 23.52
CA LEU A 61 -11.11 2.39 23.21
C LEU A 61 -11.29 3.91 23.15
N ASN A 62 -10.68 4.65 24.08
CA ASN A 62 -10.71 6.10 24.07
C ASN A 62 -10.03 6.68 22.83
N ASP A 63 -8.82 6.22 22.52
CA ASP A 63 -8.06 6.69 21.36
C ASP A 63 -8.81 6.38 20.05
N PHE A 64 -9.40 5.18 19.94
CA PHE A 64 -10.29 4.82 18.84
C PHE A 64 -11.48 5.79 18.71
N ARG A 65 -12.14 6.10 19.83
CA ARG A 65 -13.27 7.05 19.84
C ARG A 65 -12.89 8.49 19.54
N VAL A 66 -11.65 8.91 19.81
CA VAL A 66 -11.21 10.26 19.50
C VAL A 66 -10.73 10.36 18.06
N LEU A 67 -9.88 9.43 17.63
CA LEU A 67 -9.16 9.50 16.36
C LEU A 67 -9.97 8.90 15.20
N ALA A 68 -10.67 7.78 15.42
CA ALA A 68 -11.51 7.18 14.38
C ALA A 68 -12.87 7.90 14.24
N ASN A 69 -13.30 8.67 15.25
CA ASN A 69 -14.63 9.24 15.36
C ASN A 69 -14.68 10.78 15.21
N ASN A 70 -13.56 11.47 14.96
CA ASN A 70 -13.58 12.91 14.69
C ASN A 70 -14.11 13.22 13.27
N LYS A 71 -15.45 13.23 13.23
CA LYS A 71 -16.43 13.94 12.40
C LYS A 71 -16.79 13.59 10.96
N ASP A 72 -16.04 12.82 10.16
CA ASP A 72 -16.56 12.29 8.87
C ASP A 72 -15.95 10.92 8.52
N SER A 73 -15.86 10.09 9.57
CA SER A 73 -15.60 8.65 9.70
C SER A 73 -14.72 7.96 8.65
N VAL A 74 -13.70 7.23 9.12
CA VAL A 74 -12.90 6.30 8.29
C VAL A 74 -13.80 5.39 7.43
N ALA A 75 -14.95 4.94 7.95
CA ALA A 75 -15.92 4.18 7.16
C ALA A 75 -16.60 5.01 6.05
N THR A 76 -16.81 6.32 6.25
CA THR A 76 -17.30 7.26 5.25
C THR A 76 -16.22 7.52 4.21
N LYS A 77 -14.98 7.81 4.60
CA LYS A 77 -13.83 7.92 3.67
C LYS A 77 -13.64 6.63 2.86
N ILE A 78 -13.70 5.46 3.49
CA ILE A 78 -13.60 4.17 2.78
C ILE A 78 -14.80 3.97 1.83
N ARG A 79 -16.01 4.38 2.22
CA ARG A 79 -17.21 4.33 1.35
C ARG A 79 -17.09 5.29 0.16
N GLU A 80 -16.67 6.53 0.39
CA GLU A 80 -16.50 7.56 -0.65
C GLU A 80 -15.47 7.13 -1.69
N HIS A 81 -14.39 6.50 -1.24
CA HIS A 81 -13.33 6.03 -2.12
C HIS A 81 -13.56 4.59 -2.61
N SER A 82 -14.67 3.93 -2.25
CA SER A 82 -14.95 2.53 -2.63
C SER A 82 -15.00 2.28 -4.14
N ASN A 83 -15.36 3.30 -4.92
CA ASN A 83 -15.30 3.28 -6.38
C ASN A 83 -13.86 3.49 -6.91
N GLU A 84 -13.07 4.38 -6.28
CA GLU A 84 -11.66 4.59 -6.61
C GLU A 84 -10.81 3.34 -6.29
N PHE A 85 -11.22 2.59 -5.28
CA PHE A 85 -10.60 1.34 -4.86
C PHE A 85 -11.00 0.12 -5.73
N GLU A 86 -11.78 0.34 -6.80
CA GLU A 86 -12.38 -0.70 -7.65
C GLU A 86 -12.99 -1.86 -6.82
N LEU A 87 -13.56 -1.58 -5.64
CA LEU A 87 -14.11 -2.60 -4.74
C LEU A 87 -15.44 -3.07 -5.32
N GLN A 88 -15.41 -4.04 -6.23
CA GLN A 88 -16.63 -4.73 -6.61
C GLN A 88 -17.19 -5.42 -5.35
N LYS A 89 -18.43 -5.06 -5.00
CA LYS A 89 -19.11 -5.39 -3.73
C LYS A 89 -19.35 -6.88 -3.50
N GLU A 90 -19.00 -7.72 -4.47
CA GLU A 90 -19.53 -9.07 -4.59
C GLU A 90 -18.60 -10.14 -4.00
N ASP A 91 -17.30 -9.84 -3.79
CA ASP A 91 -16.31 -10.87 -3.40
C ASP A 91 -15.89 -10.85 -1.92
N PHE A 92 -16.01 -9.71 -1.20
CA PHE A 92 -15.52 -9.60 0.17
C PHE A 92 -16.21 -8.54 1.05
N ILE A 93 -15.94 -8.62 2.35
CA ILE A 93 -16.32 -7.66 3.39
C ILE A 93 -15.07 -7.32 4.21
N VAL A 94 -14.88 -6.05 4.51
CA VAL A 94 -13.88 -5.57 5.47
C VAL A 94 -14.51 -5.52 6.86
N PHE A 95 -13.95 -6.25 7.81
CA PHE A 95 -14.40 -6.31 9.20
C PHE A 95 -13.39 -5.59 10.08
N LEU A 96 -13.71 -4.38 10.54
CA LEU A 96 -12.90 -3.66 11.52
C LEU A 96 -13.17 -4.23 12.90
N GLY A 97 -12.15 -4.78 13.53
CA GLY A 97 -12.29 -5.50 14.78
C GLY A 97 -11.13 -5.32 15.74
N PHE A 98 -11.23 -6.05 16.84
CA PHE A 98 -10.26 -6.10 17.91
C PHE A 98 -9.82 -7.55 18.10
N TYR A 99 -8.51 -7.78 18.06
CA TYR A 99 -7.91 -9.02 18.52
C TYR A 99 -6.55 -8.72 19.18
N PRO A 100 -6.27 -9.20 20.40
CA PRO A 100 -5.06 -8.82 21.13
C PRO A 100 -3.81 -9.58 20.66
N LYS A 101 -3.46 -9.40 19.39
CA LYS A 101 -2.26 -9.89 18.70
C LYS A 101 -1.72 -8.80 17.77
N GLU A 102 -0.43 -8.85 17.49
CA GLU A 102 0.25 -7.94 16.54
C GLU A 102 0.21 -8.52 15.13
N ILE A 103 -0.99 -8.52 14.55
CA ILE A 103 -1.24 -8.80 13.14
C ILE A 103 -2.25 -7.76 12.68
N ASP A 104 -1.98 -7.08 11.56
CA ASP A 104 -2.83 -5.96 11.14
C ASP A 104 -4.05 -6.44 10.36
N TRP A 105 -3.90 -7.40 9.45
CA TRP A 105 -5.05 -7.92 8.70
C TRP A 105 -4.92 -9.40 8.33
N ILE A 106 -6.07 -10.05 8.17
CA ILE A 106 -6.18 -11.46 7.77
C ILE A 106 -7.49 -11.74 7.02
N VAL A 107 -7.40 -12.57 5.98
CA VAL A 107 -8.51 -13.01 5.15
C VAL A 107 -9.11 -14.30 5.67
N MET A 108 -10.44 -14.34 5.69
CA MET A 108 -11.22 -15.49 6.11
C MET A 108 -12.26 -15.84 5.07
N GLU A 109 -12.03 -16.95 4.39
CA GLU A 109 -12.93 -17.42 3.34
C GLU A 109 -14.23 -18.00 3.92
N ARG A 110 -15.37 -17.56 3.42
CA ARG A 110 -16.67 -18.22 3.58
C ARG A 110 -17.11 -18.74 2.22
N LYS A 111 -18.08 -19.66 2.19
CA LYS A 111 -18.55 -20.34 0.97
C LYS A 111 -18.76 -19.40 -0.23
N ASP A 112 -19.29 -18.20 0.02
CA ASP A 112 -19.67 -17.26 -1.04
C ASP A 112 -19.12 -15.83 -0.83
N THR A 113 -18.22 -15.61 0.15
CA THR A 113 -17.64 -14.28 0.42
C THR A 113 -16.38 -14.38 1.28
N SER A 114 -15.40 -13.52 1.02
CA SER A 114 -14.22 -13.39 1.88
C SER A 114 -14.42 -12.31 2.94
N ILE A 115 -13.86 -12.49 4.13
CA ILE A 115 -13.80 -11.43 5.15
C ILE A 115 -12.36 -11.03 5.36
N ILE A 116 -12.05 -9.77 5.12
CA ILE A 116 -10.77 -9.16 5.49
C ILE A 116 -10.95 -8.59 6.90
N PHE A 117 -10.43 -9.30 7.90
CA PHE A 117 -10.43 -8.81 9.28
C PHE A 117 -9.28 -7.83 9.47
N GLU A 118 -9.61 -6.60 9.82
CA GLU A 118 -8.70 -5.52 10.19
C GLU A 118 -8.59 -5.42 11.69
N ASN A 119 -7.41 -5.65 12.22
CA ASN A 119 -7.15 -5.60 13.64
C ASN A 119 -6.70 -4.20 14.06
N ILE A 120 -7.67 -3.38 14.42
CA ILE A 120 -7.44 -1.98 14.79
C ILE A 120 -6.56 -1.85 16.04
N TYR A 121 -6.55 -2.86 16.90
CA TYR A 121 -5.67 -2.90 18.05
C TYR A 121 -4.20 -2.99 17.67
N SER A 122 -3.85 -3.77 16.63
CA SER A 122 -2.48 -3.89 16.15
C SER A 122 -1.98 -2.57 15.56
N LEU A 123 -2.82 -1.87 14.77
CA LEU A 123 -2.51 -0.52 14.29
C LEU A 123 -2.31 0.46 15.44
N TRP A 124 -3.15 0.40 16.49
CA TRP A 124 -2.99 1.25 17.67
C TRP A 124 -1.69 0.98 18.43
N LEU A 125 -1.27 -0.28 18.59
CA LEU A 125 0.02 -0.61 19.20
C LEU A 125 1.20 0.00 18.45
N LYS A 126 1.06 0.16 17.13
CA LYS A 126 2.06 0.78 16.24
C LYS A 126 1.93 2.31 16.14
N ASN A 127 1.02 2.93 16.90
CA ASN A 127 0.67 4.35 16.79
C ASN A 127 0.12 4.75 15.40
N LYS A 128 -0.58 3.83 14.72
CA LYS A 128 -1.13 3.98 13.36
C LYS A 128 -2.66 3.99 13.29
N ILE A 129 -3.33 4.34 14.39
CA ILE A 129 -4.80 4.30 14.46
C ILE A 129 -5.48 5.37 13.58
N ASP A 130 -4.76 6.43 13.22
CA ASP A 130 -5.18 7.45 12.25
C ASP A 130 -5.05 6.98 10.79
N LYS A 131 -4.28 5.91 10.54
CA LYS A 131 -4.00 5.33 9.22
C LYS A 131 -4.94 4.18 8.83
N ILE A 132 -6.05 3.98 9.53
CA ILE A 132 -6.98 2.85 9.25
C ILE A 132 -7.46 2.84 7.80
N SER A 133 -7.70 4.00 7.18
CA SER A 133 -8.12 4.07 5.77
C SER A 133 -7.04 3.52 4.83
N ASP A 134 -5.78 3.86 5.06
CA ASP A 134 -4.65 3.37 4.28
C ASP A 134 -4.44 1.87 4.52
N ALA A 135 -4.55 1.41 5.77
CA ALA A 135 -4.44 0.00 6.13
C ALA A 135 -5.50 -0.87 5.43
N VAL A 136 -6.76 -0.40 5.41
CA VAL A 136 -7.86 -1.08 4.70
C VAL A 136 -7.61 -1.11 3.20
N PHE A 137 -7.16 0.01 2.61
CA PHE A 137 -6.86 0.02 1.18
C PHE A 137 -5.76 -0.98 0.83
N GLN A 138 -4.67 -0.96 1.60
CA GLN A 138 -3.55 -1.85 1.43
C GLN A 138 -3.97 -3.31 1.57
N SER A 139 -4.68 -3.69 2.63
CA SER A 139 -5.11 -5.08 2.80
C SER A 139 -6.00 -5.60 1.66
N VAL A 140 -6.84 -4.73 1.08
CA VAL A 140 -7.65 -5.08 -0.09
C VAL A 140 -6.77 -5.26 -1.32
N VAL A 141 -5.82 -4.36 -1.57
CA VAL A 141 -4.85 -4.51 -2.67
C VAL A 141 -4.11 -5.84 -2.54
N HIS A 142 -3.59 -6.16 -1.36
CA HIS A 142 -2.91 -7.43 -1.08
C HIS A 142 -3.86 -8.64 -1.26
N PHE A 143 -5.09 -8.57 -0.74
CA PHE A 143 -6.11 -9.62 -0.92
C PHE A 143 -6.44 -9.88 -2.39
N LYS A 144 -6.63 -8.82 -3.20
CA LYS A 144 -6.87 -8.95 -4.66
C LYS A 144 -5.68 -9.58 -5.40
N ASN A 145 -4.49 -9.48 -4.84
CA ASN A 145 -3.29 -10.13 -5.36
C ASN A 145 -3.05 -11.55 -4.79
N GLY A 146 -4.01 -12.09 -4.04
CA GLY A 146 -4.04 -13.48 -3.59
C GLY A 146 -3.52 -13.70 -2.18
N GLU A 147 -3.06 -12.66 -1.49
CA GLU A 147 -2.57 -12.76 -0.14
C GLU A 147 -3.69 -12.98 0.87
N LYS A 148 -3.33 -13.62 2.00
CA LYS A 148 -4.28 -14.03 3.03
C LYS A 148 -4.05 -13.36 4.37
N GLU A 149 -2.93 -12.69 4.56
CA GLU A 149 -2.62 -11.92 5.76
C GLU A 149 -1.42 -11.03 5.52
N GLY A 150 -1.27 -10.01 6.37
CA GLY A 150 -0.13 -9.10 6.28
C GLY A 150 -0.11 -8.06 7.40
N ASN A 151 0.85 -7.16 7.27
CA ASN A 151 1.01 -6.00 8.14
C ASN A 151 0.92 -4.72 7.31
N PHE A 152 0.36 -3.68 7.91
CA PHE A 152 0.34 -2.35 7.40
C PHE A 152 1.76 -1.75 7.37
N TYR A 153 2.12 -1.18 6.23
CA TYR A 153 3.27 -0.30 6.09
C TYR A 153 2.83 1.12 5.70
N ASP A 154 3.41 2.12 6.36
CA ASP A 154 3.11 3.54 6.11
C ASP A 154 4.01 4.06 4.99
N LYS A 155 3.41 4.35 3.83
CA LYS A 155 4.13 4.85 2.66
C LYS A 155 4.91 6.13 2.98
N ASP A 156 4.30 7.05 3.74
CA ASP A 156 4.92 8.35 4.04
C ASP A 156 6.22 8.16 4.82
N GLU A 157 6.23 7.26 5.81
CA GLU A 157 7.45 6.96 6.59
C GLU A 157 8.52 6.28 5.75
N ILE A 158 8.15 5.30 4.93
CA ILE A 158 9.10 4.61 4.02
C ILE A 158 9.72 5.62 3.06
N PHE A 159 8.91 6.49 2.45
CA PHE A 159 9.37 7.49 1.50
C PHE A 159 10.28 8.52 2.17
N GLU A 160 9.94 9.00 3.37
CA GLU A 160 10.81 9.89 4.13
C GLU A 160 12.16 9.24 4.46
N GLU A 161 12.16 7.98 4.92
CA GLU A 161 13.40 7.23 5.20
C GLU A 161 14.27 7.09 3.95
N ILE A 162 13.68 6.71 2.81
CA ILE A 162 14.40 6.56 1.54
C ILE A 162 14.98 7.89 1.07
N LEU A 163 14.22 8.99 1.16
CA LEU A 163 14.74 10.32 0.80
C LEU A 163 15.91 10.71 1.69
N MET A 164 15.83 10.44 3.00
CA MET A 164 16.95 10.72 3.93
C MET A 164 18.20 9.93 3.58
N GLU A 165 18.06 8.65 3.21
CA GLU A 165 19.19 7.81 2.80
C GLU A 165 19.82 8.30 1.50
N LEU A 166 18.98 8.59 0.49
CA LEU A 166 19.44 9.08 -0.81
C LEU A 166 20.04 10.48 -0.78
N ASN A 167 19.68 11.32 0.21
CA ASN A 167 20.28 12.66 0.37
C ASN A 167 21.80 12.61 0.59
N SER A 168 22.35 11.48 1.05
CA SER A 168 23.79 11.31 1.22
C SER A 168 24.55 11.01 -0.08
N VAL A 169 23.84 10.85 -1.20
CA VAL A 169 24.40 10.52 -2.51
C VAL A 169 24.28 11.72 -3.45
N ASP A 170 25.41 12.15 -4.00
CA ASP A 170 25.50 13.34 -4.86
C ASP A 170 26.37 13.13 -6.11
N ASP A 171 26.68 11.88 -6.43
CA ASP A 171 27.49 11.48 -7.56
C ASP A 171 26.71 10.63 -8.58
N GLU A 172 27.41 10.16 -9.61
CA GLU A 172 26.84 9.35 -10.69
C GLU A 172 26.27 8.00 -10.22
N SER A 173 26.56 7.55 -8.99
CA SER A 173 25.99 6.33 -8.42
C SER A 173 24.55 6.48 -7.93
N TYR A 174 24.00 7.71 -7.95
CA TYR A 174 22.66 8.00 -7.42
C TYR A 174 21.56 7.15 -8.06
N MET A 175 21.50 7.06 -9.39
CA MET A 175 20.46 6.29 -10.09
C MET A 175 20.52 4.81 -9.69
N ARG A 176 21.71 4.20 -9.74
CA ARG A 176 21.93 2.81 -9.29
C ARG A 176 21.46 2.57 -7.85
N LYS A 177 21.88 3.43 -6.91
CA LYS A 177 21.49 3.31 -5.49
C LYS A 177 20.00 3.56 -5.28
N ALA A 178 19.41 4.50 -6.01
CA ALA A 178 17.98 4.73 -5.98
C ALA A 178 17.22 3.48 -6.45
N CYS A 179 17.64 2.84 -7.55
CA CYS A 179 17.03 1.58 -7.97
C CYS A 179 17.11 0.48 -6.89
N GLU A 180 18.29 0.29 -6.29
CA GLU A 180 18.50 -0.71 -5.22
C GLU A 180 17.62 -0.43 -4.00
N ILE A 181 17.66 0.78 -3.46
CA ILE A 181 16.91 1.15 -2.25
C ILE A 181 15.40 1.10 -2.49
N LEU A 182 14.92 1.62 -3.64
CA LEU A 182 13.50 1.60 -3.97
C LEU A 182 12.98 0.16 -4.13
N TYR A 183 13.74 -0.70 -4.81
CA TYR A 183 13.39 -2.10 -5.00
C TYR A 183 13.37 -2.87 -3.68
N ASP A 184 14.38 -2.66 -2.82
CA ASP A 184 14.53 -3.43 -1.57
C ASP A 184 13.54 -2.97 -0.48
N LYS A 185 13.23 -1.68 -0.40
CA LYS A 185 12.44 -1.11 0.70
C LYS A 185 10.95 -0.96 0.42
N ILE A 186 10.52 -0.89 -0.85
CA ILE A 186 9.10 -0.67 -1.19
C ILE A 186 8.47 -2.01 -1.61
N PRO A 187 7.58 -2.61 -0.81
CA PRO A 187 7.14 -4.00 -1.00
C PRO A 187 6.43 -4.30 -2.32
N TYR A 188 5.88 -3.26 -2.96
CA TYR A 188 5.12 -3.36 -4.20
C TYR A 188 5.90 -2.85 -5.41
N TYR A 189 7.18 -2.49 -5.27
CA TYR A 189 8.04 -2.17 -6.40
C TYR A 189 8.76 -3.46 -6.81
N ASN A 190 8.53 -3.92 -8.04
CA ASN A 190 9.04 -5.21 -8.52
C ASN A 190 9.96 -5.08 -9.74
N TRP A 191 10.01 -3.91 -10.34
CA TRP A 191 11.05 -3.47 -11.25
C TRP A 191 11.23 -1.96 -11.04
N VAL A 192 12.47 -1.49 -11.02
CA VAL A 192 12.80 -0.07 -10.88
C VAL A 192 13.91 0.27 -11.85
N GLY A 193 13.71 1.24 -12.72
CA GLY A 193 14.75 1.63 -13.67
C GLY A 193 14.65 3.06 -14.18
N PHE A 194 15.80 3.55 -14.63
CA PHE A 194 15.94 4.83 -15.28
C PHE A 194 16.20 4.63 -16.77
N TYR A 195 15.43 5.32 -17.60
CA TYR A 195 15.71 5.49 -19.01
C TYR A 195 16.17 6.92 -19.26
N MET A 196 17.28 7.11 -19.97
CA MET A 196 17.79 8.43 -20.33
C MET A 196 17.70 8.63 -21.84
N ILE A 197 17.36 9.84 -22.29
CA ILE A 197 17.30 10.13 -23.72
C ILE A 197 18.72 10.22 -24.26
N ASN A 198 19.02 9.38 -25.25
CA ASN A 198 20.31 9.36 -25.92
C ASN A 198 20.38 10.32 -27.13
N ASP A 199 21.55 10.38 -27.78
CA ASP A 199 21.80 11.27 -28.93
C ASP A 199 20.90 10.98 -30.15
N GLU A 200 20.31 9.78 -30.23
CA GLU A 200 19.35 9.37 -31.27
C GLU A 200 17.92 9.84 -30.97
N GLY A 201 17.70 10.45 -29.79
CA GLY A 201 16.38 10.85 -29.31
C GLY A 201 15.53 9.68 -28.80
N LEU A 202 16.16 8.55 -28.45
CA LEU A 202 15.51 7.37 -27.89
C LEU A 202 15.70 7.30 -26.38
N LEU A 203 14.72 6.75 -25.67
CA LEU A 203 14.88 6.36 -24.27
C LEU A 203 15.77 5.13 -24.21
N GLU A 204 16.92 5.21 -23.55
CA GLU A 204 17.88 4.12 -23.40
C GLU A 204 18.03 3.74 -21.93
N LEU A 205 17.93 2.44 -21.62
CA LEU A 205 18.01 1.91 -20.27
C LEU A 205 19.38 2.22 -19.66
N TYR A 206 19.40 2.96 -18.55
CA TYR A 206 20.62 3.42 -17.90
C TYR A 206 20.97 2.54 -16.68
N ASP A 207 20.14 2.58 -15.64
CA ASP A 207 20.29 1.79 -14.41
C ASP A 207 18.95 1.13 -14.07
N PHE A 208 18.98 -0.11 -13.60
CA PHE A 208 17.77 -0.79 -13.13
C PHE A 208 18.04 -1.89 -12.11
N VAL A 209 17.00 -2.27 -11.37
CA VAL A 209 16.92 -3.46 -10.53
C VAL A 209 15.58 -4.15 -10.78
N GLY A 210 15.61 -5.45 -11.07
CA GLY A 210 14.43 -6.24 -11.42
C GLY A 210 14.75 -7.33 -12.44
N GLU A 211 13.71 -7.97 -13.00
CA GLU A 211 13.89 -8.92 -14.10
C GLU A 211 14.52 -8.22 -15.33
N PRO A 212 15.42 -8.90 -16.08
CA PRO A 212 15.93 -8.35 -17.34
C PRO A 212 14.79 -8.02 -18.32
N THR A 213 14.95 -6.92 -19.06
CA THR A 213 13.97 -6.45 -20.05
C THR A 213 14.57 -6.42 -21.45
N GLU A 214 13.75 -6.71 -22.47
CA GLU A 214 14.13 -6.57 -23.88
C GLU A 214 14.03 -5.12 -24.38
N HIS A 215 13.35 -4.25 -23.62
CA HIS A 215 13.08 -2.86 -24.00
C HIS A 215 14.23 -1.92 -23.67
N VAL A 216 15.47 -2.29 -24.04
CA VAL A 216 16.69 -1.51 -23.76
C VAL A 216 16.69 -0.13 -24.44
N LYS A 217 15.98 -0.01 -25.58
CA LYS A 217 15.76 1.24 -26.30
C LYS A 217 14.28 1.37 -26.66
N ILE A 218 13.66 2.50 -26.31
CA ILE A 218 12.22 2.77 -26.52
C ILE A 218 12.09 4.07 -27.32
N LYS A 219 11.24 4.08 -28.36
CA LYS A 219 10.96 5.32 -29.10
C LYS A 219 9.99 6.20 -28.32
N ILE A 220 10.18 7.51 -28.41
CA ILE A 220 9.21 8.47 -27.87
C ILE A 220 7.84 8.23 -28.51
N GLY A 221 6.81 8.14 -27.67
CA GLY A 221 5.43 7.80 -28.01
C GLY A 221 5.07 6.30 -28.02
N GLU A 222 6.05 5.39 -27.97
CA GLU A 222 5.81 3.93 -27.91
C GLU A 222 5.73 3.45 -26.45
N GLY A 223 4.73 2.63 -26.11
CA GLY A 223 4.55 2.15 -24.74
C GLY A 223 4.09 3.23 -23.76
N ILE A 224 4.07 2.91 -22.47
CA ILE A 224 3.75 3.86 -21.40
C ILE A 224 4.93 4.82 -21.18
N CYS A 225 6.15 4.28 -21.10
CA CYS A 225 7.43 5.00 -21.15
C CYS A 225 7.48 6.09 -22.23
N GLY A 226 7.39 5.70 -23.52
CA GLY A 226 7.42 6.67 -24.61
C GLY A 226 6.28 7.69 -24.55
N GLN A 227 5.09 7.32 -24.08
CA GLN A 227 3.98 8.26 -23.89
C GLN A 227 4.25 9.28 -22.78
N ALA A 228 4.84 8.86 -21.66
CA ALA A 228 5.19 9.73 -20.54
C ALA A 228 6.20 10.80 -20.99
N ALA A 229 7.24 10.38 -21.72
CA ALA A 229 8.21 11.30 -22.32
C ALA A 229 7.58 12.24 -23.37
N ASN A 230 6.73 11.73 -24.26
CA ASN A 230 6.09 12.53 -25.32
C ASN A 230 5.11 13.58 -24.75
N LEU A 231 4.28 13.18 -23.79
CA LEU A 231 3.24 14.03 -23.20
C LEU A 231 3.72 14.83 -21.99
N LYS A 232 4.99 14.67 -21.60
CA LYS A 232 5.66 15.42 -20.53
C LYS A 232 4.86 15.40 -19.22
N ARG A 233 4.37 14.23 -18.83
CA ARG A 233 3.60 14.03 -17.58
C ARG A 233 3.80 12.65 -17.00
N THR A 234 3.60 12.51 -15.69
CA THR A 234 3.52 11.21 -15.03
C THR A 234 2.37 10.39 -15.61
N PHE A 235 2.61 9.10 -15.83
CA PHE A 235 1.57 8.11 -16.10
C PHE A 235 1.49 7.15 -14.91
N ILE A 236 0.27 6.92 -14.43
CA ILE A 236 -0.03 5.92 -13.39
C ILE A 236 -1.04 4.95 -14.00
N VAL A 237 -0.57 3.76 -14.33
CA VAL A 237 -1.37 2.68 -14.91
C VAL A 237 -1.68 1.69 -13.79
N GLN A 238 -2.92 1.73 -13.29
CA GLN A 238 -3.33 0.89 -12.15
C GLN A 238 -3.58 -0.57 -12.53
N ASP A 239 -3.78 -0.85 -13.82
CA ASP A 239 -3.99 -2.18 -14.37
C ASP A 239 -3.54 -2.22 -15.84
N VAL A 240 -2.34 -2.73 -16.10
CA VAL A 240 -1.74 -2.79 -17.45
C VAL A 240 -2.57 -3.65 -18.42
N SER A 241 -3.40 -4.57 -17.91
CA SER A 241 -4.26 -5.39 -18.77
C SER A 241 -5.38 -4.61 -19.44
N LYS A 242 -5.69 -3.41 -18.94
CA LYS A 242 -6.66 -2.47 -19.51
C LYS A 242 -6.04 -1.52 -20.54
N GLU A 243 -4.71 -1.50 -20.67
CA GLU A 243 -4.00 -0.57 -21.55
C GLU A 243 -3.79 -1.16 -22.95
N THR A 244 -4.18 -0.38 -23.96
CA THR A 244 -4.12 -0.81 -25.37
C THR A 244 -2.76 -0.59 -26.03
N ASN A 245 -1.93 0.28 -25.45
CA ASN A 245 -0.59 0.63 -25.93
C ASN A 245 0.51 0.21 -24.94
N TYR A 246 0.28 -0.87 -24.18
CA TYR A 246 1.26 -1.38 -23.21
C TYR A 246 2.32 -2.24 -23.91
N LEU A 247 3.59 -1.92 -23.66
CA LEU A 247 4.73 -2.75 -24.08
C LEU A 247 5.04 -3.75 -22.96
N SER A 248 4.45 -4.94 -23.02
CA SER A 248 4.64 -5.93 -21.97
C SER A 248 6.09 -6.45 -21.94
N CYS A 249 6.75 -6.29 -20.80
CA CYS A 249 8.06 -6.85 -20.50
C CYS A 249 7.95 -8.23 -19.82
N SER A 250 6.92 -8.41 -18.98
CA SER A 250 6.72 -9.62 -18.19
C SER A 250 5.22 -9.82 -17.88
N PRO A 251 4.69 -11.06 -17.92
CA PRO A 251 3.30 -11.35 -17.57
C PRO A 251 3.01 -11.16 -16.08
N LYS A 252 4.03 -10.93 -15.25
CA LYS A 252 3.87 -10.67 -13.81
C LYS A 252 3.50 -9.22 -13.52
N VAL A 253 3.83 -8.29 -14.41
CA VAL A 253 3.53 -6.87 -14.24
C VAL A 253 2.03 -6.67 -14.35
N LYS A 254 1.47 -5.96 -13.37
CA LYS A 254 0.06 -5.66 -13.26
C LYS A 254 -0.23 -4.16 -13.23
N SER A 255 0.71 -3.35 -12.78
CA SER A 255 0.60 -1.88 -12.81
C SER A 255 1.99 -1.28 -13.03
N GLU A 256 1.99 -0.04 -13.51
CA GLU A 256 3.20 0.70 -13.89
C GLU A 256 3.04 2.19 -13.51
N ILE A 257 4.11 2.81 -13.01
CA ILE A 257 4.19 4.26 -12.85
C ILE A 257 5.47 4.78 -13.52
N VAL A 258 5.30 5.72 -14.45
CA VAL A 258 6.40 6.35 -15.18
C VAL A 258 6.43 7.84 -14.87
N VAL A 259 7.56 8.32 -14.37
CA VAL A 259 7.78 9.71 -13.94
C VAL A 259 8.89 10.36 -14.78
N PRO A 260 8.55 11.29 -15.69
CA PRO A 260 9.56 11.97 -16.50
C PRO A 260 10.54 12.79 -15.67
N ILE A 261 11.82 12.75 -16.08
CA ILE A 261 12.90 13.56 -15.55
C ILE A 261 13.05 14.80 -16.43
N PHE A 262 12.89 15.98 -15.82
CA PHE A 262 12.95 17.25 -16.52
C PHE A 262 14.28 17.95 -16.32
N ASN A 263 14.85 18.46 -17.41
CA ASN A 263 15.79 19.57 -17.37
C ASN A 263 15.10 20.81 -17.97
N ASN A 264 14.72 21.75 -17.10
CA ASN A 264 13.85 22.88 -17.46
C ASN A 264 12.51 22.36 -18.04
N SER A 265 12.18 22.69 -19.29
CA SER A 265 10.95 22.25 -19.98
C SER A 265 11.11 20.97 -20.78
N GLU A 266 12.34 20.44 -20.89
CA GLU A 266 12.64 19.28 -21.71
C GLU A 266 12.77 18.03 -20.85
N VAL A 267 12.19 16.94 -21.34
CA VAL A 267 12.38 15.61 -20.77
C VAL A 267 13.77 15.15 -21.20
N ILE A 268 14.56 14.68 -20.23
CA ILE A 268 15.90 14.12 -20.47
C ILE A 268 15.97 12.62 -20.16
N GLY A 269 14.89 12.06 -19.62
CA GLY A 269 14.76 10.67 -19.22
C GLY A 269 13.50 10.47 -18.40
N GLU A 270 13.38 9.33 -17.75
CA GLU A 270 12.27 8.96 -16.87
C GLU A 270 12.69 7.91 -15.85
N LEU A 271 11.95 7.86 -14.75
CA LEU A 271 11.96 6.77 -13.78
C LEU A 271 10.72 5.93 -14.00
N ASP A 272 10.94 4.64 -14.26
CA ASP A 272 9.91 3.64 -14.53
C ASP A 272 9.90 2.59 -13.41
N ILE A 273 8.70 2.26 -12.92
CA ILE A 273 8.45 1.32 -11.84
C ILE A 273 7.32 0.38 -12.24
N ASP A 274 7.62 -0.92 -12.30
CA ASP A 274 6.60 -1.96 -12.42
C ASP A 274 6.22 -2.56 -11.07
N SER A 275 4.96 -2.94 -10.94
CA SER A 275 4.46 -3.71 -9.81
C SER A 275 3.73 -4.98 -10.24
N HIS A 276 3.88 -6.03 -9.45
CA HIS A 276 3.08 -7.25 -9.54
C HIS A 276 1.70 -7.11 -8.88
N TYR A 277 1.39 -5.94 -8.32
CA TYR A 277 0.12 -5.63 -7.70
C TYR A 277 -0.76 -4.82 -8.65
N ILE A 278 -2.06 -5.08 -8.65
CA ILE A 278 -3.06 -4.18 -9.24
C ILE A 278 -3.32 -3.02 -8.28
N SER A 279 -3.34 -1.81 -8.82
CA SER A 279 -3.67 -0.55 -8.12
C SER A 279 -2.82 -0.19 -6.87
N PRO A 280 -1.48 -0.38 -6.84
CA PRO A 280 -0.69 -0.10 -5.65
C PRO A 280 -0.24 1.37 -5.54
N PHE A 281 -0.25 2.12 -6.65
CA PHE A 281 0.28 3.48 -6.72
C PHE A 281 -0.78 4.53 -6.38
N ASP A 282 -0.42 5.55 -5.61
CA ASP A 282 -1.25 6.71 -5.34
C ASP A 282 -0.48 8.02 -5.54
N LEU A 283 -1.10 9.16 -5.21
CA LEU A 283 -0.48 10.48 -5.37
C LEU A 283 0.80 10.66 -4.55
N ARG A 284 0.96 9.92 -3.45
CA ARG A 284 2.19 9.95 -2.64
C ARG A 284 3.34 9.35 -3.42
N ASP A 285 3.12 8.26 -4.14
CA ASP A 285 4.13 7.65 -5.04
C ASP A 285 4.59 8.67 -6.09
N ASP A 286 3.67 9.30 -6.81
CA ASP A 286 3.99 10.32 -7.82
C ASP A 286 4.80 11.48 -7.22
N GLN A 287 4.38 12.02 -6.08
CA GLN A 287 5.09 13.13 -5.42
C GLN A 287 6.47 12.72 -4.91
N PHE A 288 6.60 11.52 -4.38
CA PHE A 288 7.86 10.96 -3.89
C PHE A 288 8.85 10.73 -5.04
N LEU A 289 8.43 10.03 -6.08
CA LEU A 289 9.25 9.73 -7.25
C LEU A 289 9.67 11.00 -8.00
N LYS A 290 8.79 12.02 -8.07
CA LYS A 290 9.17 13.34 -8.61
C LYS A 290 10.34 13.99 -7.87
N LYS A 291 10.45 13.83 -6.55
CA LYS A 291 11.60 14.35 -5.79
C LYS A 291 12.89 13.64 -6.19
N ILE A 292 12.83 12.33 -6.42
CA ILE A 292 13.96 11.53 -6.92
C ILE A 292 14.34 11.99 -8.33
N CYS A 293 13.37 12.18 -9.23
CA CYS A 293 13.63 12.67 -10.59
C CYS A 293 14.22 14.09 -10.62
N ILE A 294 13.79 14.98 -9.72
CA ILE A 294 14.41 16.31 -9.56
C ILE A 294 15.88 16.16 -9.17
N ARG A 295 16.17 15.29 -8.19
CA ARG A 295 17.54 15.06 -7.73
C ARG A 295 18.43 14.47 -8.83
N VAL A 296 17.90 13.53 -9.61
CA VAL A 296 18.57 12.98 -10.79
C VAL A 296 18.92 14.07 -11.80
N SER A 297 17.98 14.99 -12.10
CA SER A 297 18.22 16.11 -13.02
C SER A 297 19.36 17.01 -12.56
N GLU A 298 19.45 17.31 -11.26
CA GLU A 298 20.56 18.11 -10.70
C GLU A 298 21.92 17.45 -10.89
N ILE A 299 22.01 16.15 -10.61
CA ILE A 299 23.25 15.38 -10.75
C ILE A 299 23.64 15.26 -12.22
N TRP A 300 22.67 14.96 -13.10
CA TRP A 300 22.90 14.79 -14.53
C TRP A 300 23.45 16.07 -15.19
N LYS A 301 22.98 17.25 -14.79
CA LYS A 301 23.50 18.55 -15.27
C LYS A 301 24.95 18.82 -14.86
N ASN A 302 25.43 18.24 -13.76
CA ASN A 302 26.81 18.45 -13.34
C ASN A 302 27.79 17.57 -14.14
N LYS A 303 27.28 16.58 -14.86
CA LYS A 303 28.06 15.67 -15.70
C LYS A 303 28.35 16.22 -17.10
N TYR A 304 27.47 17.05 -17.65
CA TYR A 304 27.51 17.57 -19.02
C TYR A 304 27.22 19.07 -19.08
#